data_AF-A0A1E7WKV9-F1
#
_entry.id   AF-A0A1E7WKV9-F1
#
_cell.length_a   1.000
_cell.length_b   1.000
_cell.length_c   1.000
_cell.angle_alpha   90.00
_cell.angle_beta   90.00
_cell.angle_gamma   90.00
#
_symmetry.space_group_name_H-M   'P 1'
#
loop_
_entity.id
_entity.type
_entity.pdbx_description
1 polymer ?
#
loop_
_entity_poly.entity_id
_entity_poly.type
_entity_poly.pdbx_seq_one_letter_code
_entity_poly.pdbx_strand_id
1 'polypeptide(L)'
;MRIPAVLAVLALALSLGGCYTANQGKLGNFVTSTIAPGMSLDEALVRMRAEQFDCQSSSAGTLTACTRTQYSLTRGECLERVDLVRSPSSVRIVGGIDILAIKCSRK
;
A
#
# COMPACT_ATOMS: atom_id res chain seq x y z
N MET A 1 -51.41 -3.31 13.88
CA MET A 1 -50.21 -4.09 13.53
C MET A 1 -49.00 -3.17 13.67
N ARG A 2 -48.14 -3.42 14.66
CA ARG A 2 -46.99 -2.58 15.01
C ARG A 2 -45.78 -3.03 14.17
N ILE A 3 -45.38 -2.20 13.21
CA ILE A 3 -44.20 -2.43 12.38
C ILE A 3 -42.99 -2.44 13.33
N PRO A 4 -42.22 -3.54 13.42
CA PRO A 4 -41.18 -3.65 14.43
C PRO A 4 -40.02 -2.73 14.04
N ALA A 5 -39.79 -1.72 14.87
CA ALA A 5 -38.64 -0.81 14.81
C ALA A 5 -37.27 -1.53 14.84
N VAL A 6 -37.27 -2.85 15.05
CA VAL A 6 -36.10 -3.74 15.07
C VAL A 6 -35.44 -3.84 13.67
N LEU A 7 -36.20 -3.70 12.58
CA LEU A 7 -35.65 -3.79 11.21
C LEU A 7 -34.83 -2.55 10.79
N ALA A 8 -35.01 -1.40 11.46
CA ALA A 8 -34.27 -0.18 11.14
C ALA A 8 -32.84 -0.19 11.72
N VAL A 9 -32.59 -0.93 12.81
CA VAL A 9 -31.28 -0.94 13.48
C VAL A 9 -30.27 -1.82 12.75
N LEU A 10 -30.72 -2.88 12.06
CA LEU A 10 -29.82 -3.73 11.26
C LEU A 10 -29.26 -3.05 10.00
N ALA A 11 -29.94 -2.02 9.49
CA ALA A 11 -29.47 -1.28 8.31
C ALA A 11 -28.29 -0.34 8.65
N LEU A 12 -28.18 0.15 9.90
CA LEU A 12 -27.06 0.99 10.34
C LEU A 12 -25.79 0.21 10.70
N ALA A 13 -25.88 -1.11 10.89
CA ALA A 13 -24.71 -1.96 11.13
C ALA A 13 -23.93 -2.25 9.83
N LEU A 14 -24.56 -2.16 8.66
CA LEU A 14 -23.89 -2.41 7.37
C LEU A 14 -23.07 -1.22 6.85
N SER A 15 -23.29 0.00 7.34
CA SER A 15 -22.47 1.16 6.97
C SER A 15 -21.11 1.22 7.68
N LEU A 16 -20.85 0.31 8.63
CA LEU A 16 -19.50 0.12 9.20
C LEU A 16 -18.59 -0.77 8.34
N GLY A 17 -19.06 -1.23 7.18
CA GLY A 17 -18.22 -1.90 6.16
C GLY A 17 -17.16 -1.00 5.51
N GLY A 18 -17.04 0.27 5.94
CA GLY A 18 -16.09 1.26 5.41
C GLY A 18 -14.81 1.48 6.23
N CYS A 19 -14.63 0.83 7.38
CA CYS A 19 -13.44 1.01 8.23
C CYS A 19 -12.72 -0.31 8.54
N TYR A 20 -12.52 -1.18 7.54
CA TYR A 20 -11.59 -2.30 7.68
C TYR A 20 -10.24 -1.91 7.13
N THR A 21 -9.37 -1.39 8.00
CA THR A 21 -8.07 -0.84 7.62
C THR A 21 -7.27 -1.94 6.92
N ALA A 22 -6.95 -1.73 5.65
CA ALA A 22 -5.73 -2.32 5.11
C ALA A 22 -4.60 -1.89 6.04
N ASN A 23 -3.71 -2.80 6.41
CA ASN A 23 -2.75 -2.55 7.50
C ASN A 23 -1.64 -1.61 7.02
N GLN A 24 -2.00 -0.37 6.75
CA GLN A 24 -1.16 0.71 6.24
C GLN A 24 -0.05 1.01 7.23
N GLY A 25 -0.29 0.85 8.54
CA GLY A 25 0.75 0.93 9.56
C GLY A 25 1.80 -0.18 9.43
N LYS A 26 1.38 -1.42 9.15
CA LYS A 26 2.31 -2.53 8.89
C LYS A 26 3.09 -2.32 7.59
N LEU A 27 2.45 -1.85 6.51
CA LEU A 27 3.14 -1.49 5.28
C LEU A 27 4.15 -0.35 5.52
N GLY A 28 3.72 0.69 6.24
CA GLY A 28 4.55 1.81 6.67
C GLY A 28 5.82 1.35 7.39
N ASN A 29 5.64 0.61 8.48
CA ASN A 29 6.74 0.09 9.29
C ASN A 29 7.65 -0.88 8.53
N PHE A 30 7.06 -1.72 7.68
CA PHE A 30 7.82 -2.63 6.85
C PHE A 30 8.72 -1.87 5.88
N VAL A 31 8.16 -0.89 5.17
CA VAL A 31 8.90 -0.08 4.20
C VAL A 31 10.00 0.71 4.89
N THR A 32 9.71 1.40 6.00
CA THR A 32 10.72 2.17 6.75
C THR A 32 11.79 1.30 7.39
N SER A 33 11.50 0.03 7.70
CA SER A 33 12.49 -0.93 8.17
C SER A 33 13.31 -1.56 7.04
N THR A 34 12.77 -1.62 5.82
CA THR A 34 13.38 -2.30 4.67
C THR A 34 14.25 -1.35 3.86
N ILE A 35 13.80 -0.11 3.70
CA ILE A 35 14.43 0.92 2.87
C ILE A 35 14.50 2.25 3.63
N ALA A 36 15.60 2.98 3.42
CA ALA A 36 15.86 4.25 4.07
C ALA A 36 16.25 5.33 3.05
N PRO A 37 15.88 6.60 3.27
CA PRO A 37 16.43 7.71 2.48
C PRO A 37 17.95 7.73 2.55
N GLY A 38 18.61 7.96 1.41
CA GLY A 38 20.07 7.90 1.27
C GLY A 38 20.60 6.53 0.82
N MET A 39 19.77 5.48 0.83
CA MET A 39 20.13 4.17 0.26
C MET A 39 20.21 4.23 -1.28
N SER A 40 21.04 3.37 -1.88
CA SER A 40 21.06 3.23 -3.34
C SER A 40 19.71 2.70 -3.85
N LEU A 41 19.26 3.22 -4.98
CA LEU A 41 18.00 2.82 -5.60
C LEU A 41 18.05 1.33 -5.98
N ASP A 42 19.16 0.84 -6.52
CA ASP A 42 19.34 -0.57 -6.84
C ASP A 42 19.20 -1.47 -5.60
N GLU A 43 19.84 -1.11 -4.48
CA GLU A 43 19.69 -1.87 -3.23
C GLU A 43 18.25 -1.85 -2.70
N ALA A 44 17.60 -0.68 -2.73
CA ALA A 44 16.20 -0.55 -2.34
C ALA A 44 15.30 -1.44 -3.21
N LEU A 45 15.53 -1.48 -4.52
CA LEU A 45 14.77 -2.31 -5.46
C LEU A 45 14.99 -3.80 -5.21
N VAL A 46 16.22 -4.22 -4.93
CA VAL A 46 16.53 -5.63 -4.59
C VAL A 46 15.79 -6.04 -3.32
N ARG A 47 15.84 -5.22 -2.28
CA ARG A 47 15.14 -5.49 -1.00
C ARG A 47 13.62 -5.53 -1.18
N MET A 48 13.05 -4.60 -1.93
CA MET A 48 11.61 -4.58 -2.22
C MET A 48 11.18 -5.80 -3.05
N ARG A 49 11.96 -6.21 -4.05
CA ARG A 49 11.68 -7.41 -4.86
C ARG A 49 11.80 -8.71 -4.07
N ALA A 50 12.74 -8.80 -3.13
CA ALA A 50 12.83 -9.93 -2.21
C ALA A 50 11.52 -10.13 -1.43
N GLU A 51 10.79 -9.05 -1.23
CA GLU A 51 9.55 -8.96 -0.45
C GLU A 51 8.30 -8.98 -1.36
N GLN A 52 8.48 -9.46 -2.59
CA GLN A 52 7.45 -9.65 -3.63
C GLN A 52 6.82 -8.35 -4.15
N PHE A 53 7.49 -7.21 -3.98
CA PHE A 53 7.08 -5.99 -4.69
C PHE A 53 7.58 -6.02 -6.14
N ASP A 54 6.66 -5.81 -7.08
CA ASP A 54 6.99 -5.50 -8.45
C ASP A 54 7.33 -4.02 -8.57
N CYS A 55 8.61 -3.73 -8.82
CA CYS A 55 9.09 -2.37 -8.94
C CYS A 55 9.40 -2.01 -10.39
N GLN A 56 8.62 -1.08 -10.94
CA GLN A 56 8.82 -0.51 -12.26
C GLN A 56 9.62 0.79 -12.17
N SER A 57 10.93 0.68 -12.40
CA SER A 57 11.81 1.83 -12.52
C SER A 57 11.60 2.48 -13.89
N SER A 58 10.84 3.57 -13.95
CA SER A 58 10.80 4.38 -15.17
C SER A 58 12.15 5.08 -15.35
N SER A 59 12.86 4.81 -16.45
CA SER A 59 14.14 5.46 -16.76
C SER A 59 13.97 6.98 -16.98
N ALA A 60 12.77 7.42 -17.34
CA ALA A 60 12.42 8.83 -17.55
C ALA A 60 11.81 9.54 -16.33
N GLY A 61 11.47 8.79 -15.26
CA GLY A 61 10.78 9.32 -14.08
C GLY A 61 11.72 9.62 -12.91
N THR A 62 11.38 10.64 -12.12
CA THR A 62 11.97 10.87 -10.77
C THR A 62 11.42 9.91 -9.72
N LEU A 63 10.45 9.08 -10.10
CA LEU A 63 9.72 8.15 -9.24
C LEU A 63 9.89 6.72 -9.75
N THR A 64 10.10 5.80 -8.83
CA THR A 64 10.04 4.36 -9.08
C THR A 64 8.87 3.78 -8.29
N ALA A 65 7.84 3.32 -8.98
CA ALA A 65 6.67 2.73 -8.33
C ALA A 65 6.92 1.25 -8.03
N CYS A 66 6.68 0.84 -6.80
CA CYS A 66 6.73 -0.53 -6.33
C CYS A 66 5.34 -0.95 -5.85
N THR A 67 4.77 -1.99 -6.45
CA THR A 67 3.44 -2.50 -6.11
C THR A 67 3.50 -3.95 -5.68
N ARG A 68 2.70 -4.33 -4.70
CA ARG A 68 2.51 -5.71 -4.29
C ARG A 68 1.04 -6.02 -4.19
N THR A 69 0.62 -7.07 -4.90
CA THR A 69 -0.71 -7.62 -4.75
C THR A 69 -0.72 -8.65 -3.62
N GLN A 70 -1.56 -8.44 -2.63
CA GLN A 70 -1.85 -9.41 -1.58
C GLN A 70 -3.25 -9.98 -1.72
N TYR A 71 -3.32 -11.30 -1.80
CA TYR A 71 -4.60 -12.01 -1.81
C TYR A 71 -5.04 -12.32 -0.38
N SER A 72 -6.26 -11.94 -0.05
CA SER A 72 -6.88 -12.25 1.23
C SER A 72 -8.20 -12.97 1.00
N LEU A 73 -8.37 -14.11 1.68
CA LEU A 73 -9.59 -14.92 1.61
C LEU A 73 -10.86 -14.13 1.98
N THR A 74 -10.73 -13.04 2.76
CA THR A 74 -11.85 -12.20 3.19
C THR A 74 -11.95 -10.86 2.46
N ARG A 75 -10.86 -10.38 1.84
CA ARG A 75 -10.77 -9.03 1.23
C ARG A 75 -10.61 -9.04 -0.29
N GLY A 76 -10.49 -10.21 -0.91
CA GLY A 76 -10.18 -10.32 -2.34
C GLY A 76 -8.73 -9.94 -2.61
N GLU A 77 -8.52 -9.05 -3.58
CA GLU A 77 -7.20 -8.59 -3.99
C GLU A 77 -6.91 -7.21 -3.36
N CYS A 78 -5.80 -7.09 -2.62
CA CYS A 78 -5.34 -5.83 -2.05
C CYS A 78 -4.04 -5.39 -2.74
N LEU A 79 -4.06 -4.24 -3.39
CA LEU A 79 -2.90 -3.62 -4.00
C LEU A 79 -2.23 -2.67 -3.01
N GLU A 80 -1.03 -3.04 -2.57
CA GLU A 80 -0.11 -2.19 -1.82
C GLU A 80 0.80 -1.44 -2.80
N ARG A 81 0.95 -0.12 -2.65
CA ARG A 81 1.81 0.67 -3.52
C ARG A 81 2.73 1.57 -2.71
N VAL A 82 3.99 1.59 -3.08
CA VAL A 82 5.07 2.38 -2.48
C VAL A 82 5.84 3.03 -3.62
N ASP A 83 5.95 4.35 -3.61
CA ASP A 83 6.70 5.10 -4.59
C ASP A 83 8.05 5.55 -3.99
N LEU A 84 9.14 5.19 -4.65
CA LEU A 84 10.48 5.62 -4.29
C LEU A 84 10.81 6.88 -5.07
N VAL A 85 11.01 7.98 -4.36
CA VAL A 85 11.42 9.26 -4.93
C VAL A 85 12.93 9.28 -5.03
N ARG A 86 13.47 9.63 -6.21
CA ARG A 86 14.91 9.80 -6.42
C ARG A 86 15.40 11.08 -5.77
N SER A 87 16.61 11.06 -5.25
CA SER A 87 17.25 12.24 -4.68
C SER A 87 17.52 13.29 -5.77
N PRO A 88 17.32 14.60 -5.48
CA PRO A 88 17.71 15.67 -6.41
C PRO A 88 19.22 15.70 -6.64
N SER A 89 20.03 15.17 -5.72
CA SER A 89 21.49 15.09 -5.86
C SER A 89 21.97 13.90 -6.68
N SER A 90 21.16 12.84 -6.83
CA SER A 90 21.53 11.64 -7.59
C SER A 90 20.31 10.78 -7.90
N VAL A 91 20.12 10.49 -9.19
CA VAL A 91 19.07 9.58 -9.69
C VAL A 91 19.23 8.14 -9.20
N ARG A 92 20.41 7.78 -8.66
CA ARG A 92 20.71 6.44 -8.13
C ARG A 92 20.48 6.32 -6.63
N ILE A 93 20.01 7.37 -5.96
CA ILE A 93 19.77 7.39 -4.52
C ILE A 93 18.29 7.62 -4.25
N VAL A 94 17.74 6.90 -3.27
CA VAL A 94 16.39 7.14 -2.76
C VAL A 94 16.43 8.42 -1.93
N GLY A 95 15.79 9.48 -2.42
CA GLY A 95 15.63 10.76 -1.71
C GLY A 95 14.42 10.80 -0.79
N GLY A 96 13.40 10.01 -1.09
CA GLY A 96 12.17 9.94 -0.30
C GLY A 96 11.38 8.68 -0.61
N ILE A 97 10.43 8.37 0.27
CA ILE A 97 9.57 7.20 0.16
C ILE A 97 8.14 7.68 0.41
N ASP A 98 7.26 7.46 -0.56
CA ASP A 98 5.84 7.76 -0.45
C ASP A 98 5.05 6.45 -0.39
N ILE A 99 4.18 6.31 0.61
CA ILE A 99 3.46 5.06 0.87
C ILE A 99 1.99 5.33 0.60
N LEU A 100 1.52 4.87 -0.56
CA LEU A 100 0.17 5.14 -1.00
C LEU A 100 -0.84 4.28 -0.24
N ALA A 101 -2.07 4.80 -0.14
CA ALA A 101 -3.17 4.07 0.48
C ALA A 101 -3.39 2.73 -0.25
N ILE A 102 -3.44 1.66 0.54
CA ILE A 102 -3.69 0.30 0.04
C ILE A 102 -5.11 0.25 -0.52
N LYS A 103 -5.26 -0.22 -1.76
CA LYS A 103 -6.56 -0.36 -2.43
C LYS A 103 -6.96 -1.82 -2.46
N CYS A 104 -8.05 -2.17 -1.79
CA CYS A 104 -8.59 -3.53 -1.83
C CYS A 104 -9.87 -3.58 -2.67
N SER A 105 -9.95 -4.53 -3.59
CA SER A 105 -11.16 -4.87 -4.34
C SER A 105 -11.72 -6.18 -3.81
N ARG A 106 -12.97 -6.15 -3.33
CA ARG A 106 -13.73 -7.38 -3.11
C ARG A 106 -14.23 -7.87 -4.47
N LYS A 107 -13.89 -9.11 -4.80
CA LYS A 107 -14.39 -9.80 -5.98
C LYS A 107 -15.81 -10.30 -5.76
#